data_AF-A0A973HLY2-F1
#
_entry.id   AF-A0A973HLY2-F1
#
_cell.length_a   1.000
_cell.length_b   1.000
_cell.length_c   1.000
_cell.angle_alpha   90.00
_cell.angle_beta   90.00
_cell.angle_gamma   90.00
#
_symmetry.space_group_name_H-M   'P 1'
#
loop_
_entity.id
_entity.type
_entity.pdbx_description
1 polymer ?
#
loop_
_entity_poly.entity_id
_entity_poly.type
_entity_poly.pdbx_seq_one_letter_code
_entity_poly.pdbx_strand_id
1 'polypeptide(L)'
;EIQDNKFVLVPSKTSKWKTEVRIHIHSAIRHLIPKVKDNEYLFEIHSLKSPSRQFTAIRDEVGIKSDSKHLLSFHSYRHSTATILAEQGVKEAIIKIICGWDDKKSMVTRYTHYEKADEIKEAIESMPNYIK
;
A
#
# COMPACT_ATOMS: atom_id res chain seq x y z
N GLU A 1 -6.01 -10.47 6.50
CA GLU A 1 -5.25 -11.08 7.62
C GLU A 1 -3.76 -10.77 7.48
N ILE A 2 -2.97 -11.00 8.53
CA ILE A 2 -1.51 -10.85 8.50
C ILE A 2 -0.90 -12.24 8.63
N GLN A 3 -0.12 -12.66 7.65
CA GLN A 3 0.59 -13.93 7.64
C GLN A 3 2.03 -13.70 7.20
N ASP A 4 3.01 -14.23 7.93
CA ASP A 4 4.44 -14.17 7.58
C ASP A 4 4.94 -12.79 7.13
N ASN A 5 4.53 -11.73 7.83
CA ASN A 5 4.85 -10.31 7.53
C ASN A 5 4.27 -9.79 6.21
N LYS A 6 3.13 -10.35 5.80
CA LYS A 6 2.39 -9.91 4.63
C LYS A 6 0.95 -9.63 5.01
N PHE A 7 0.39 -8.55 4.47
CA PHE A 7 -1.05 -8.41 4.40
C PHE A 7 -1.58 -9.31 3.30
N VAL A 8 -2.44 -10.24 3.67
CA VAL A 8 -3.20 -11.05 2.72
C VAL A 8 -4.62 -10.48 2.70
N LEU A 9 -5.02 -9.98 1.53
CA LEU A 9 -6.33 -9.38 1.33
C LEU A 9 -6.89 -9.74 -0.05
N VAL A 10 -8.21 -9.78 -0.14
CA VAL A 10 -8.94 -9.92 -1.40
C VAL A 10 -9.52 -8.54 -1.74
N PRO A 11 -8.97 -7.82 -2.74
CA PRO A 11 -9.48 -6.51 -3.10
C PRO A 11 -10.96 -6.58 -3.52
N SER A 12 -11.76 -5.59 -3.12
CA SER A 12 -13.19 -5.55 -3.44
C SER A 12 -13.49 -5.61 -4.94
N LYS A 13 -12.63 -5.00 -5.76
CA LYS A 13 -12.75 -5.02 -7.23
C LYS A 13 -12.49 -6.40 -7.85
N THR A 14 -11.76 -7.27 -7.17
CA THR A 14 -11.41 -8.62 -7.64
C THR A 14 -12.05 -9.72 -6.77
N SER A 15 -12.93 -9.35 -5.84
CA SER A 15 -13.57 -10.26 -4.88
C SER A 15 -14.35 -11.38 -5.56
N LYS A 16 -15.03 -11.09 -6.67
CA LYS A 16 -15.74 -12.09 -7.47
C LYS A 16 -14.85 -13.21 -8.00
N TRP A 17 -13.55 -12.95 -8.15
CA TRP A 17 -12.54 -13.91 -8.60
C TRP A 17 -11.72 -14.49 -7.46
N LYS A 18 -12.00 -14.09 -6.21
CA LYS A 18 -11.25 -14.47 -5.00
C LYS A 18 -9.74 -14.35 -5.17
N THR A 19 -9.28 -13.36 -5.93
CA THR A 19 -7.85 -13.14 -6.14
C THR A 19 -7.27 -12.53 -4.88
N GLU A 20 -6.46 -13.31 -4.17
CA GLU A 20 -5.66 -12.84 -3.05
C GLU A 20 -4.50 -11.98 -3.54
N VAL A 21 -4.25 -10.90 -2.82
CA VAL A 21 -3.06 -10.06 -2.96
C VAL A 21 -2.28 -10.14 -1.67
N ARG A 22 -0.98 -10.37 -1.80
CA ARG A 22 -0.03 -10.43 -0.70
C ARG A 22 0.87 -9.20 -0.75
N ILE A 23 0.72 -8.31 0.22
CA ILE A 23 1.50 -7.07 0.31
C ILE A 23 2.52 -7.24 1.42
N HIS A 24 3.81 -7.14 1.10
CA HIS A 24 4.85 -7.19 2.12
C HIS A 24 4.80 -5.96 3.01
N ILE A 25 5.04 -6.17 4.30
CA ILE A 25 5.11 -5.13 5.31
C ILE A 25 6.58 -4.81 5.55
N HIS A 26 6.96 -3.55 5.39
CA HIS A 26 8.29 -3.09 5.72
C HIS A 26 8.59 -3.33 7.21
N SER A 27 9.78 -3.89 7.49
CA SER A 27 10.27 -4.15 8.85
C SER A 27 10.11 -2.97 9.83
N ALA A 28 10.34 -1.74 9.36
CA ALA A 28 10.25 -0.52 10.16
C ALA A 28 8.85 -0.27 10.74
N ILE A 29 7.78 -0.57 9.98
CA ILE A 29 6.40 -0.31 10.42
C ILE A 29 5.76 -1.51 11.11
N ARG A 30 6.44 -2.67 11.09
CA ARG A 30 5.90 -3.95 11.55
C ARG A 30 5.42 -3.90 13.00
N HIS A 31 6.17 -3.23 13.86
CA HIS A 31 5.85 -3.12 15.29
C HIS A 31 4.65 -2.20 15.57
N LEU A 32 4.25 -1.37 14.62
CA LEU A 32 3.07 -0.50 14.74
C LEU A 32 1.76 -1.20 14.36
N ILE A 33 1.84 -2.37 13.73
CA ILE A 33 0.65 -3.09 13.27
C ILE A 33 0.05 -3.84 14.46
N PRO A 34 -1.19 -3.49 14.88
CA PRO A 34 -1.79 -4.13 16.04
C PRO A 34 -2.06 -5.61 15.78
N LYS A 35 -1.93 -6.42 16.84
CA LYS A 35 -2.41 -7.80 16.83
C LYS A 35 -3.94 -7.77 16.86
N VAL A 36 -4.56 -8.03 15.73
CA VAL A 36 -6.02 -8.16 15.60
C VAL A 36 -6.43 -9.62 15.60
N LYS A 37 -7.59 -9.94 16.18
CA LYS A 37 -8.14 -11.29 16.13
C LYS A 37 -8.72 -11.57 14.74
N ASP A 38 -8.98 -12.83 14.47
CA ASP A 38 -9.69 -13.24 13.25
C ASP A 38 -11.03 -12.52 13.14
N ASN A 39 -11.33 -12.01 11.94
CA ASN A 39 -12.53 -11.23 11.61
C ASN A 39 -12.64 -9.83 12.23
N GLU A 40 -11.57 -9.28 12.83
CA GLU A 40 -11.52 -7.88 13.25
C GLU A 40 -10.86 -6.99 12.18
N TYR A 41 -11.29 -5.72 12.13
CA TYR A 41 -10.64 -4.73 11.27
C TYR A 41 -9.32 -4.28 11.89
N LEU A 42 -8.27 -4.18 11.07
CA LEU A 42 -6.97 -3.71 11.55
C LEU A 42 -7.03 -2.26 12.08
N PHE A 43 -7.83 -1.44 11.41
CA PHE A 43 -8.02 -0.06 11.79
C PHE A 43 -9.50 0.18 12.04
N GLU A 44 -9.85 0.70 13.22
CA GLU A 44 -11.23 1.02 13.59
C GLU A 44 -11.79 2.26 12.86
N ILE A 45 -11.26 2.60 11.69
CA ILE A 45 -11.67 3.77 10.88
C ILE A 45 -13.07 3.61 10.29
N HIS A 46 -13.67 2.41 10.36
CA HIS A 46 -15.04 2.16 9.92
C HIS A 46 -16.09 2.90 10.77
N SER A 47 -15.76 3.24 12.03
CA SER A 47 -16.61 4.03 12.92
C SER A 47 -16.41 5.55 12.76
N LEU A 48 -15.36 5.97 12.04
CA LEU A 48 -14.98 7.37 11.86
C LEU A 48 -15.38 7.86 10.46
N LYS A 49 -15.60 9.18 10.31
CA LYS A 49 -15.83 9.83 9.01
C LYS A 49 -14.73 9.37 8.03
N SER A 50 -15.13 8.90 6.83
CA SER A 50 -14.27 8.43 5.71
C SER A 50 -12.75 8.72 5.86
N PRO A 51 -11.85 7.73 5.73
CA PRO A 51 -10.39 7.91 5.85
C PRO A 51 -9.82 9.09 5.06
N SER A 52 -10.39 9.38 3.88
CA SER A 52 -10.00 10.54 3.08
C SER A 52 -10.27 11.88 3.79
N ARG A 53 -11.35 12.00 4.56
CA ARG A 53 -11.66 13.20 5.34
C ARG A 53 -10.69 13.37 6.51
N GLN A 54 -10.34 12.28 7.20
CA GLN A 54 -9.34 12.33 8.26
C GLN A 54 -7.97 12.75 7.73
N PHE A 55 -7.56 12.20 6.58
CA PHE A 55 -6.35 12.63 5.90
C PHE A 55 -6.36 14.14 5.64
N THR A 56 -7.47 14.67 5.09
CA THR A 56 -7.60 16.12 4.85
C THR A 56 -7.49 16.92 6.14
N ALA A 57 -8.16 16.50 7.21
CA ALA A 57 -8.10 17.19 8.50
C ALA A 57 -6.68 17.22 9.08
N ILE A 58 -5.98 16.08 9.09
CA ILE A 58 -4.60 15.98 9.56
C ILE A 58 -3.67 16.85 8.70
N ARG A 59 -3.81 16.76 7.37
CA ARG A 59 -3.03 17.57 6.41
C ARG A 59 -3.16 19.07 6.71
N ASP A 60 -4.39 19.53 6.94
CA ASP A 60 -4.69 20.93 7.23
C ASP A 60 -4.12 21.34 8.61
N GLU A 61 -4.23 20.46 9.61
CA GLU A 61 -3.68 20.66 10.97
C GLU A 61 -2.15 20.81 10.96
N VAL A 62 -1.44 20.01 10.15
CA VAL A 62 0.02 20.11 10.00
C VAL A 62 0.46 21.20 9.02
N GLY A 63 -0.47 21.98 8.48
CA GLY A 63 -0.17 23.13 7.61
C GLY A 63 0.29 22.77 6.20
N ILE A 64 0.04 21.56 5.71
CA ILE A 64 0.39 21.14 4.35
C ILE A 64 -0.64 21.70 3.36
N LYS A 65 -0.21 22.63 2.50
CA LYS A 65 -1.08 23.23 1.48
C LYS A 65 -1.38 22.23 0.38
N SER A 66 -2.64 22.22 -0.06
CA SER A 66 -3.11 21.53 -1.25
C SER A 66 -3.86 22.53 -2.11
N ASP A 67 -3.57 22.58 -3.40
CA ASP A 67 -4.26 23.46 -4.34
C ASP A 67 -4.94 22.66 -5.46
N SER A 68 -5.62 23.34 -6.38
CA SER A 68 -6.33 22.71 -7.49
C SER A 68 -5.40 22.09 -8.54
N LYS A 69 -4.12 22.44 -8.56
CA LYS A 69 -3.08 21.90 -9.46
C LYS A 69 -2.33 20.72 -8.80
N HIS A 70 -2.26 20.70 -7.47
CA HIS A 70 -1.56 19.72 -6.65
C HIS A 70 -2.47 19.25 -5.51
N LEU A 71 -3.56 18.57 -5.89
CA LEU A 71 -4.50 18.02 -4.92
C LEU A 71 -3.82 16.89 -4.13
N LEU A 72 -3.46 17.18 -2.89
CA LEU A 72 -2.96 16.18 -1.96
C LEU A 72 -4.14 15.43 -1.36
N SER A 73 -4.16 14.13 -1.61
CA SER A 73 -5.16 13.19 -1.12
C SER A 73 -4.46 11.93 -0.59
N PHE A 74 -5.23 11.02 -0.01
CA PHE A 74 -4.70 9.72 0.41
C PHE A 74 -4.03 8.96 -0.75
N HIS A 75 -4.45 9.19 -2.00
CA HIS A 75 -3.82 8.60 -3.19
C HIS A 75 -2.40 9.13 -3.45
N SER A 76 -2.08 10.32 -2.96
CA SER A 76 -0.75 10.92 -3.11
C SER A 76 0.33 10.05 -2.46
N TYR A 77 0.02 9.33 -1.36
CA TYR A 77 0.97 8.38 -0.77
C TYR A 77 1.40 7.28 -1.74
N ARG A 78 0.46 6.73 -2.53
CA ARG A 78 0.78 5.72 -3.55
C ARG A 78 1.71 6.28 -4.63
N HIS A 79 1.54 7.54 -5.02
CA HIS A 79 2.45 8.21 -5.95
C HIS A 79 3.81 8.46 -5.32
N SER A 80 3.88 8.95 -4.08
CA SER A 80 5.14 9.13 -3.36
C SER A 80 5.89 7.81 -3.23
N THR A 81 5.21 6.69 -2.92
CA THR A 81 5.83 5.35 -2.91
C THR A 81 6.44 5.01 -4.26
N ALA A 82 5.74 5.25 -5.36
CA ALA A 82 6.28 4.98 -6.69
C ALA A 82 7.51 5.84 -7.02
N THR A 83 7.47 7.13 -6.67
CA THR A 83 8.61 8.05 -6.86
C THR A 83 9.82 7.59 -6.07
N ILE A 84 9.65 7.29 -4.77
CA ILE A 84 10.75 6.85 -3.89
C ILE A 84 11.39 5.57 -4.45
N LEU A 85 10.59 4.58 -4.82
CA LEU A 85 11.11 3.34 -5.39
C LEU A 85 11.85 3.57 -6.72
N ALA A 86 11.35 4.48 -7.56
CA ALA A 86 12.01 4.86 -8.81
C ALA A 86 13.35 5.56 -8.56
N GLU A 87 13.43 6.47 -7.58
CA GLU A 87 14.66 7.15 -7.15
C GLU A 87 15.70 6.15 -6.61
N GLN A 88 15.25 5.04 -6.03
CA GLN A 88 16.09 3.94 -5.57
C GLN A 88 16.52 2.96 -6.69
N GLY A 89 16.14 3.23 -7.94
CA GLY A 89 16.49 2.39 -9.09
C GLY A 89 15.68 1.09 -9.18
N VAL A 90 14.57 0.97 -8.46
CA VAL A 90 13.69 -0.20 -8.56
C VAL A 90 13.07 -0.25 -9.96
N LYS A 91 13.10 -1.44 -10.58
CA LYS A 91 12.55 -1.66 -11.92
C LYS A 91 11.07 -1.26 -11.96
N GLU A 92 10.66 -0.52 -12.99
CA GLU A 92 9.27 -0.07 -13.18
C GLU A 92 8.25 -1.22 -13.08
N ALA A 93 8.59 -2.41 -13.59
CA ALA A 93 7.74 -3.59 -13.49
C ALA A 93 7.44 -4.03 -12.04
N ILE A 94 8.40 -3.85 -11.12
CA ILE A 94 8.23 -4.13 -9.68
C ILE A 94 7.38 -3.03 -9.03
N ILE A 95 7.66 -1.77 -9.36
CA ILE A 95 6.88 -0.61 -8.88
C ILE A 95 5.41 -0.77 -9.28
N LYS A 96 5.13 -1.14 -10.53
CA LYS A 96 3.78 -1.42 -11.02
C LYS A 96 3.07 -2.50 -10.20
N ILE A 97 3.77 -3.57 -9.82
CA ILE A 97 3.21 -4.63 -8.98
C ILE A 97 2.93 -4.13 -7.56
N ILE A 98 3.90 -3.47 -6.92
CA ILE A 98 3.76 -2.92 -5.55
C ILE A 98 2.60 -1.92 -5.49
N CYS A 99 2.56 -1.00 -6.44
CA CYS A 99 1.51 -0.02 -6.50
C CYS A 99 0.20 -0.62 -7.01
N GLY A 100 0.13 -1.82 -7.56
CA GLY A 100 -1.09 -2.38 -8.17
C GLY A 100 -1.56 -1.60 -9.41
N TRP A 101 -0.61 -1.06 -10.19
CA TRP A 101 -0.87 -0.50 -11.52
C TRP A 101 -1.09 -1.67 -12.48
N ASP A 102 -2.36 -1.93 -12.77
CA ASP A 102 -2.77 -2.96 -13.71
C ASP A 102 -2.66 -2.41 -15.13
N ASP A 103 -1.63 -2.83 -15.87
CA ASP A 103 -1.57 -2.52 -17.29
C ASP A 103 -2.44 -3.47 -18.12
N LYS A 104 -2.85 -4.66 -17.62
CA LYS A 104 -3.53 -5.68 -18.45
C LYS A 104 -4.42 -6.63 -17.64
N LYS A 105 -5.71 -6.66 -18.04
CA LYS A 105 -6.80 -7.62 -17.70
C LYS A 105 -6.49 -9.11 -18.01
N SER A 106 -5.24 -9.55 -18.01
CA SER A 106 -4.84 -10.93 -18.32
C SER A 106 -4.81 -11.80 -17.06
N MET A 107 -5.02 -13.11 -17.21
CA MET A 107 -4.90 -14.09 -16.13
C MET A 107 -3.45 -14.20 -15.58
N VAL A 108 -2.44 -13.94 -16.41
CA VAL A 108 -1.01 -14.13 -16.06
C VAL A 108 -0.50 -13.05 -15.12
N THR A 109 -0.99 -11.82 -15.28
CA THR A 109 -0.72 -10.68 -14.35
C THR A 109 -1.22 -10.94 -12.93
N ARG A 110 -2.07 -11.96 -12.71
CA ARG A 110 -2.52 -12.39 -11.38
C ARG A 110 -1.53 -13.30 -10.66
N TYR A 111 -0.45 -13.75 -11.29
CA TYR A 111 0.56 -14.61 -10.66
C TYR A 111 1.95 -13.95 -10.55
N THR A 112 2.16 -12.81 -11.22
CA THR A 112 3.47 -12.11 -11.24
C THR A 112 3.96 -11.65 -9.87
N HIS A 113 3.08 -11.51 -8.89
CA HIS A 113 3.47 -11.17 -7.51
C HIS A 113 4.05 -12.36 -6.73
N TYR A 114 3.77 -13.60 -7.15
CA TYR A 114 4.39 -14.80 -6.58
C TYR A 114 5.80 -15.02 -7.12
N GLU A 115 5.97 -14.89 -8.44
CA GLU A 115 7.26 -15.09 -9.10
C GLU A 115 8.30 -14.04 -8.71
N LYS A 116 7.85 -12.84 -8.34
CA LYS A 116 8.73 -11.70 -7.99
C LYS A 116 8.70 -11.37 -6.50
N ALA A 117 8.31 -12.32 -5.66
CA ALA A 117 8.10 -12.09 -4.23
C ALA A 117 9.34 -11.53 -3.52
N ASP A 118 10.54 -12.03 -3.85
CA ASP A 118 11.80 -11.57 -3.26
C ASP A 118 12.19 -10.18 -3.76
N GLU A 119 12.11 -9.91 -5.07
CA GLU A 119 12.36 -8.56 -5.63
C GLU A 119 11.39 -7.51 -5.03
N ILE A 120 10.13 -7.88 -4.80
CA ILE A 120 9.13 -7.02 -4.16
C ILE A 120 9.51 -6.75 -2.70
N LYS A 121 9.93 -7.78 -1.96
CA LYS A 121 10.35 -7.65 -0.56
C LYS A 121 11.58 -6.74 -0.46
N GLU A 122 12.59 -6.97 -1.28
CA GLU A 122 13.82 -6.15 -1.31
C GLU A 122 13.50 -4.70 -1.63
N ALA A 123 12.64 -4.44 -2.63
CA ALA A 123 12.20 -3.09 -2.96
C ALA A 123 11.51 -2.40 -1.79
N ILE A 124 10.60 -3.09 -1.10
CA ILE A 124 9.89 -2.53 0.07
C ILE A 124 10.84 -2.26 1.23
N GLU A 125 11.78 -3.16 1.51
CA GLU A 125 12.78 -2.97 2.59
C GLU A 125 13.86 -1.95 2.23
N SER A 126 14.06 -1.65 0.95
CA SER A 126 15.00 -0.60 0.52
C SER A 126 14.48 0.80 0.84
N MET A 127 13.16 0.96 1.03
CA MET A 127 12.56 2.26 1.30
C MET A 127 13.16 2.92 2.55
N PRO A 128 13.33 4.26 2.54
CA PRO A 128 13.82 4.98 3.71
C PRO A 128 12.87 4.83 4.89
N ASN A 129 13.44 4.54 6.06
CA ASN A 129 12.70 4.53 7.31
C ASN A 129 12.58 5.96 7.87
N TYR A 130 11.35 6.49 7.90
CA TYR A 130 11.05 7.80 8.47
C TYR A 130 10.44 7.75 9.88
N ILE A 131 10.26 6.55 10.44
CA ILE A 131 9.78 6.35 11.80
C ILE A 131 10.98 6.45 12.74
N LYS A 132 10.94 7.44 13.64
CA LYS A 132 11.92 7.63 14.71
C LYS A 132 11.50 6.92 15.98
#